data_AF-A0A357V0M1-F1
#
_entry.id   AF-A0A357V0M1-F1
#
_cell.length_a   1.000
_cell.length_b   1.000
_cell.length_c   1.000
_cell.angle_alpha   90.00
_cell.angle_beta   90.00
_cell.angle_gamma   90.00
#
_symmetry.space_group_name_H-M   'P 1'
#
loop_
_entity.id
_entity.type
_entity.pdbx_description
1 polymer ?
#
loop_
_entity_poly.entity_id
_entity_poly.type
_entity_poly.pdbx_seq_one_letter_code
_entity_poly.pdbx_strand_id
1 'polypeptide(L)' 'VPHGGHQMSLNIAAGLGLGGNESYPDLFQPYGGFPDTVTVEDGHIVMPDLPGIGFEGKADLITVMRDLAE' A
#
# COMPACT_ATOMS: atom_id res chain seq x y z
N VAL A 1 8.13 -10.02 8.73
CA VAL A 1 8.03 -9.19 7.51
C VAL A 1 7.32 -10.02 6.45
N PRO A 2 6.04 -9.71 6.15
CA PRO A 2 5.31 -10.40 5.09
C PRO A 2 5.93 -10.15 3.71
N HIS A 3 5.79 -11.14 2.83
CA HIS A 3 6.12 -11.04 1.40
C HIS A 3 5.00 -10.31 0.64
N GLY A 4 5.33 -9.70 -0.50
CA GLY A 4 4.35 -9.38 -1.55
C GLY A 4 4.08 -7.91 -1.80
N GLY A 5 4.69 -6.98 -1.05
CA GLY A 5 4.74 -5.58 -1.48
C GLY A 5 3.42 -4.80 -1.47
N HIS A 6 2.37 -5.30 -0.80
CA HIS A 6 1.00 -4.78 -0.96
C HIS A 6 0.39 -4.12 0.28
N GLN A 7 -0.55 -3.19 0.06
CA GLN A 7 -1.19 -2.37 1.11
C GLN A 7 -1.94 -3.16 2.18
N MET A 8 -2.44 -4.37 1.86
CA MET A 8 -3.03 -5.25 2.87
C MET A 8 -2.02 -5.64 3.96
N SER A 9 -0.78 -5.98 3.58
CA SER A 9 0.25 -6.36 4.57
C SER A 9 0.73 -5.16 5.37
N LEU A 10 0.71 -3.94 4.81
CA LEU A 10 0.96 -2.71 5.56
C LEU A 10 -0.07 -2.50 6.68
N ASN A 11 -1.36 -2.68 6.38
CA ASN A 11 -2.43 -2.57 7.38
C ASN A 11 -2.28 -3.62 8.48
N ILE A 12 -1.96 -4.87 8.14
CA ILE A 12 -1.72 -5.93 9.14
C ILE A 12 -0.49 -5.58 10.00
N ALA A 13 0.60 -5.10 9.39
CA ALA A 13 1.80 -4.72 10.12
C ALA A 13 1.54 -3.59 11.12
N ALA A 14 0.84 -2.53 10.70
CA ALA A 14 0.47 -1.40 11.55
C ALA A 14 -0.53 -1.80 12.64
N GLY A 15 -1.54 -2.61 12.32
CA GLY A 15 -2.61 -2.97 13.26
C GLY A 15 -2.25 -4.06 14.25
N LEU A 16 -1.42 -5.04 13.86
CA LEU A 16 -1.05 -6.20 14.69
C LEU A 16 0.40 -6.17 15.18
N GLY A 17 1.16 -5.11 14.88
CA GLY A 17 2.53 -4.95 15.36
C GLY A 17 3.53 -5.92 14.74
N LEU A 18 3.45 -6.17 13.43
CA LEU A 18 4.47 -6.95 12.73
C LEU A 18 5.74 -6.10 12.52
N GLY A 19 6.88 -6.77 12.32
CA GLY A 19 8.17 -6.10 12.13
C GLY A 19 8.40 -5.35 10.80
N GLY A 20 7.35 -5.07 10.00
CA GLY A 20 7.46 -4.37 8.71
C GLY A 20 6.83 -5.14 7.54
N ASN A 21 6.98 -4.62 6.33
CA ASN A 21 6.45 -5.18 5.07
C ASN A 21 7.49 -5.05 3.94
N GLU A 22 7.53 -6.02 3.02
CA GLU A 22 8.30 -5.89 1.78
C GLU A 22 7.72 -4.79 0.87
N SER A 23 8.52 -4.24 -0.04
CA SER A 23 8.07 -3.30 -1.07
C SER A 23 8.85 -3.52 -2.37
N TYR A 24 8.17 -3.33 -3.51
CA TYR A 24 8.76 -3.40 -4.85
C TYR A 24 8.59 -2.05 -5.57
N PRO A 25 9.56 -1.12 -5.47
CA PRO A 25 9.41 0.22 -6.04
C PRO A 25 9.11 0.20 -7.55
N ASP A 26 9.82 -0.66 -8.29
CA ASP A 26 9.82 -0.64 -9.76
C ASP A 26 9.13 -1.85 -10.41
N LEU A 27 8.59 -2.78 -9.63
CA LEU A 27 7.99 -4.03 -10.15
C LEU A 27 6.50 -4.12 -9.82
N PHE A 28 5.76 -4.73 -10.75
CA PHE A 28 4.34 -5.08 -10.60
C PHE A 28 3.36 -3.90 -10.47
N GLN A 29 3.81 -2.68 -10.78
CA GLN A 29 2.94 -1.51 -10.84
C GLN A 29 1.74 -1.76 -11.79
N PRO A 30 0.54 -1.28 -11.45
CA PRO A 30 0.22 -0.42 -10.30
C PRO A 30 -0.06 -1.19 -8.98
N TYR A 31 0.09 -2.52 -8.96
CA TYR A 31 -0.28 -3.36 -7.82
C TYR A 31 0.78 -3.36 -6.72
N GLY A 32 0.38 -2.92 -5.54
CA GLY A 32 1.25 -2.76 -4.38
C GLY A 32 1.66 -1.31 -4.15
N GLY A 33 2.78 -1.09 -3.47
CA GLY A 33 3.26 0.25 -3.13
C GLY A 33 2.42 0.94 -2.05
N PHE A 34 2.32 2.27 -2.13
CA PHE A 34 1.73 3.13 -1.11
C PHE A 34 0.74 4.14 -1.73
N PRO A 35 -0.15 4.75 -0.93
CA PRO A 35 -0.90 5.93 -1.36
C PRO A 35 0.00 7.06 -1.87
N ASP A 36 -0.46 7.85 -2.83
CA ASP A 36 0.33 8.85 -3.57
C ASP A 36 0.93 9.94 -2.67
N THR A 37 0.33 10.20 -1.51
CA THR A 37 0.80 11.19 -0.54
C THR A 37 1.85 10.64 0.43
N VAL A 38 2.18 9.35 0.37
CA VAL A 38 3.08 8.66 1.30
C VAL A 38 4.48 8.58 0.69
N THR A 39 5.46 9.04 1.44
CA THR A 39 6.89 8.93 1.13
C THR A 39 7.57 7.92 2.04
N VAL A 40 8.63 7.29 1.54
CA VAL A 40 9.51 6.45 2.36
C VAL A 40 10.60 7.34 2.96
N GLU A 41 10.67 7.39 4.29
CA GLU A 41 11.67 8.15 5.05
C GLU A 41 12.42 7.20 5.97
N ASP A 42 13.74 7.12 5.81
CA ASP A 42 14.62 6.23 6.57
C ASP A 42 14.12 4.77 6.67
N GLY A 43 13.59 4.26 5.56
CA GLY A 43 13.06 2.89 5.46
C GLY A 43 11.68 2.67 6.08
N HIS A 44 11.00 3.74 6.49
CA HIS A 44 9.68 3.69 7.11
C HIS A 44 8.66 4.51 6.32
N ILE A 45 7.39 4.17 6.47
CA ILE A 45 6.24 4.94 5.97
C ILE A 45 5.26 5.15 7.12
N VAL A 46 4.51 6.25 7.07
CA VAL A 46 3.38 6.49 7.97
C VAL A 46 2.09 6.13 7.25
N MET A 47 1.30 5.23 7.82
CA MET A 47 -0.01 4.87 7.27
C MET A 47 -0.94 6.09 7.37
N PRO A 48 -1.49 6.58 6.24
CA PRO A 48 -2.50 7.63 6.27
C PRO A 48 -3.82 7.07 6.81
N ASP A 49 -4.64 7.94 7.39
CA ASP A 49 -5.99 7.56 7.84
C ASP A 49 -6.96 7.55 6.64
N LEU A 50 -6.94 6.44 5.91
CA LEU A 50 -7.83 6.18 4.77
C LEU A 50 -8.80 5.04 5.11
N PRO A 51 -10.07 5.13 4.70
CA PRO A 51 -11.02 4.04 4.89
C PRO A 51 -10.57 2.74 4.23
N GLY A 52 -10.86 1.61 4.87
CA GLY A 52 -10.58 0.28 4.32
C GLY A 52 -9.08 0.00 4.22
N ILE A 53 -8.63 -0.57 3.08
CA ILE A 53 -7.21 -0.84 2.82
C ILE A 53 -6.47 0.44 2.38
N GLY A 54 -7.20 1.44 1.89
CA GLY A 54 -6.64 2.69 1.35
C GLY A 54 -6.18 2.60 -0.11
N PHE A 55 -6.80 1.73 -0.92
CA PHE A 55 -6.48 1.62 -2.35
C PHE A 55 -6.82 2.91 -3.12
N GLU A 56 -7.86 3.61 -2.69
CA GLU A 56 -8.34 4.88 -3.24
C GLU A 56 -7.30 6.00 -3.16
N GLY A 57 -6.33 5.88 -2.25
CA GLY A 57 -5.24 6.83 -2.11
C GLY A 57 -4.11 6.67 -3.14
N LYS A 58 -4.15 5.63 -3.99
CA LYS A 58 -3.15 5.36 -5.05
C LYS A 58 -3.82 5.44 -6.42
N ALA A 59 -3.65 6.56 -7.13
CA ALA A 59 -4.48 6.93 -8.29
C ALA A 59 -4.43 5.93 -9.45
N ASP A 60 -3.25 5.41 -9.76
CA ASP A 60 -3.05 4.42 -10.83
C ASP A 60 -3.69 3.05 -10.49
N LEU A 61 -3.65 2.65 -9.21
CA LEU A 61 -4.27 1.41 -8.74
C LEU A 61 -5.79 1.52 -8.70
N ILE A 62 -6.35 2.58 -8.09
CA ILE A 62 -7.80 2.73 -7.98
C ILE A 62 -8.48 2.83 -9.35
N THR A 63 -7.80 3.42 -10.34
CA THR A 63 -8.29 3.48 -11.71
C THR A 63 -8.58 2.07 -12.25
N VAL A 64 -7.61 1.15 -12.13
CA VAL A 64 -7.78 -0.24 -12.59
C VAL A 64 -8.84 -1.00 -11.77
N MET A 65 -8.97 -0.72 -10.48
CA MET A 65 -9.98 -1.38 -9.64
C MET A 65 -11.40 -0.93 -9.97
N ARG A 66 -11.60 0.34 -10.34
CA ARG A 66 -12.89 0.87 -10.78
C ARG A 66 -13.30 0.32 -12.13
N ASP A 67 -12.37 0.20 -13.08
CA ASP A 67 -12.64 -0.41 -14.40
C ASP A 67 -13.23 -1.83 -14.31
N LEU A 68 -13.00 -2.54 -13.20
CA LEU A 68 -13.54 -3.87 -12.98
C LEU A 68 -15.03 -3.88 -12.57
N ALA A 69 -15.50 -2.87 -11.83
CA ALA A 69 -16.75 -3.00 -11.06
C ALA A 69 -17.52 -1.69 -10.79
N GLU A 70 -17.08 -0.53 -11.29
CA GLU A 70 -17.80 0.75 -11.25
C GLU A 70 -18.23 1.18 -12.66
#